data_AF-A0A0C2YG31-F1
#
_entry.id   AF-A0A0C2YG31-F1
#
_cell.length_a   1.000
_cell.length_b   1.000
_cell.length_c   1.000
_cell.angle_alpha   90.00
_cell.angle_beta   90.00
_cell.angle_gamma   90.00
#
_symmetry.space_group_name_H-M   'P 1'
#
loop_
_entity.id
_entity.type
_entity.pdbx_description
1 polymer ?
#
loop_
_entity_poly.entity_id
_entity_poly.type
_entity_poly.pdbx_seq_one_letter_code
_entity_poly.pdbx_strand_id
1 'polypeptide(L)'
;LITHLVHSTQSRFIQATCRSGTRYCVQQNTQGTWCYSTEAVHAVATDCPGEHLELQGALNTHLAQDLSIAYYNGVDNSRLGGVDYPVNTTTGIVRLCLSNRAGDGLLQTLCMNVAGDNSVDGFPFCLVTLGPPVTTDGCYVDLAVTSSTASSSTTTT
;
A
#
# COMPACT_ATOMS: atom_id res chain seq x y z
N LEU A 1 -10.94 41.18 -11.23
CA LEU A 1 -10.35 40.23 -10.27
C LEU A 1 -10.24 38.89 -11.00
N ILE A 2 -9.05 38.47 -11.41
CA ILE A 2 -8.85 37.19 -12.09
C ILE A 2 -8.55 36.16 -11.02
N THR A 3 -9.47 35.24 -10.79
CA THR A 3 -9.28 34.10 -9.90
C THR A 3 -8.27 33.17 -10.55
N HIS A 4 -7.01 33.24 -10.13
CA HIS A 4 -6.02 32.23 -10.47
C HIS A 4 -6.47 30.91 -9.85
N LEU A 5 -7.01 30.00 -10.66
CA LEU A 5 -7.12 28.58 -10.33
C LEU A 5 -5.68 28.08 -10.17
N VAL A 6 -5.21 28.07 -8.93
CA VAL A 6 -3.99 27.37 -8.54
C VAL A 6 -4.27 25.91 -8.85
N HIS A 7 -3.77 25.42 -9.97
CA HIS A 7 -3.65 23.99 -10.20
C HIS A 7 -2.69 23.49 -9.11
N SER A 8 -3.26 23.00 -8.01
CA SER A 8 -2.51 22.23 -7.03
C SER A 8 -1.89 21.07 -7.83
N THR A 9 -0.59 21.11 -8.02
CA THR A 9 0.20 19.97 -8.48
C THR A 9 0.06 18.90 -7.41
N GLN A 10 -0.98 18.08 -7.53
CA GLN A 10 -1.22 16.96 -6.64
C GLN A 10 -0.28 15.84 -7.07
N SER A 11 0.89 15.78 -6.43
CA SER A 11 1.86 14.71 -6.62
C SER A 11 1.46 13.52 -5.75
N ARG A 12 0.67 12.60 -6.33
CA ARG A 12 0.04 11.44 -5.69
C ARG A 12 -0.43 10.44 -6.74
N PHE A 13 -0.94 9.27 -6.34
CA PHE A 13 -1.79 8.50 -7.27
C PHE A 13 -2.93 9.39 -7.77
N ILE A 14 -3.02 9.59 -9.08
CA ILE A 14 -4.01 10.49 -9.72
C ILE A 14 -5.02 9.72 -10.57
N GLN A 15 -4.70 8.48 -10.93
CA GLN A 15 -5.58 7.59 -11.67
C GLN A 15 -5.32 6.15 -11.25
N ALA A 16 -6.33 5.30 -11.44
CA ALA A 16 -6.17 3.87 -11.21
C ALA A 16 -5.01 3.34 -12.05
N THR A 17 -4.12 2.57 -11.41
CA THR A 17 -2.94 2.00 -12.05
C THR A 17 -2.77 0.56 -11.62
N CYS A 18 -2.44 -0.30 -12.56
CA CYS A 18 -2.31 -1.73 -12.33
C CYS A 18 -0.96 -2.19 -12.84
N ARG A 19 -0.38 -3.15 -12.12
CA ARG A 19 0.83 -3.80 -12.57
C ARG A 19 0.50 -4.64 -13.80
N SER A 20 1.31 -4.47 -14.84
CA SER A 20 1.10 -5.06 -16.16
C SER A 20 0.87 -6.57 -16.09
N GLY A 21 -0.22 -7.03 -16.70
CA GLY A 21 -0.59 -8.44 -16.75
C GLY A 21 -1.18 -9.02 -15.46
N THR A 22 -1.48 -8.21 -14.45
CA THR A 22 -2.01 -8.67 -13.14
C THR A 22 -3.23 -7.85 -12.69
N ARG A 23 -3.85 -8.23 -11.57
CA ARG A 23 -4.87 -7.45 -10.85
C ARG A 23 -4.32 -6.70 -9.65
N TYR A 24 -3.00 -6.60 -9.52
CA TYR A 24 -2.34 -5.78 -8.51
C TYR A 24 -2.48 -4.30 -8.88
N CYS A 25 -3.50 -3.65 -8.33
CA CYS A 25 -3.90 -2.30 -8.73
C CYS A 25 -3.94 -1.34 -7.55
N VAL A 26 -3.57 -0.09 -7.75
CA VAL A 26 -3.91 1.02 -6.84
C VAL A 26 -5.10 1.75 -7.44
N GLN A 27 -6.20 1.81 -6.69
CA GLN A 27 -7.47 2.41 -7.11
C GLN A 27 -8.22 3.00 -5.92
N GLN A 28 -9.11 3.95 -6.17
CA GLN A 28 -9.90 4.54 -5.10
C GLN A 28 -11.01 3.59 -4.62
N ASN A 29 -11.19 3.47 -3.31
CA ASN A 29 -12.35 2.83 -2.70
C ASN A 29 -13.59 3.76 -2.81
N THR A 30 -14.74 3.31 -2.29
CA THR A 30 -16.00 4.09 -2.31
C THR A 30 -15.95 5.39 -1.51
N GLN A 31 -14.94 5.57 -0.65
CA GLN A 31 -14.71 6.78 0.14
C GLN A 31 -13.69 7.73 -0.53
N GLY A 32 -13.15 7.36 -1.70
CA GLY A 32 -12.13 8.13 -2.40
C GLY A 32 -10.69 7.89 -1.92
N THR A 33 -10.47 6.97 -0.98
CA THR A 33 -9.12 6.58 -0.53
C THR A 33 -8.47 5.68 -1.57
N TRP A 34 -7.24 6.00 -1.96
CA TRP A 34 -6.40 5.12 -2.77
C TRP A 34 -5.97 3.87 -1.99
N CYS A 35 -6.36 2.71 -2.49
CA CYS A 35 -6.08 1.43 -1.89
C CYS A 35 -5.50 0.45 -2.90
N TYR A 36 -4.60 -0.40 -2.40
CA TYR A 36 -4.03 -1.49 -3.17
C TYR A 36 -5.04 -2.64 -3.26
N SER A 37 -5.21 -3.26 -4.42
CA SER A 37 -6.00 -4.46 -4.63
C SER A 37 -5.05 -5.60 -4.90
N THR A 38 -5.21 -6.71 -4.18
CA THR A 38 -4.31 -7.86 -4.26
C THR A 38 -5.06 -9.14 -4.62
N GLU A 39 -4.35 -10.07 -5.25
CA GLU A 39 -4.88 -11.37 -5.66
C GLU A 39 -4.69 -12.41 -4.55
N ALA A 40 -5.56 -13.43 -4.53
CA ALA A 40 -5.37 -14.58 -3.65
C ALA A 40 -4.12 -15.36 -4.09
N VAL A 41 -3.17 -15.53 -3.17
CA VAL A 41 -1.91 -16.25 -3.44
C VAL A 41 -1.90 -17.59 -2.71
N HIS A 42 -1.38 -18.62 -3.37
CA HIS A 42 -1.34 -19.99 -2.84
C HIS A 42 -0.06 -20.29 -2.07
N ALA A 43 0.99 -19.47 -2.22
CA ALA A 43 2.28 -19.61 -1.56
C ALA A 43 2.54 -18.42 -0.63
N VAL A 44 3.12 -18.70 0.54
CA VAL A 44 3.14 -17.82 1.71
C VAL A 44 4.60 -17.47 2.04
N ALA A 45 5.08 -16.33 1.55
CA ALA A 45 6.38 -15.79 1.96
C ALA A 45 6.17 -14.74 3.06
N THR A 46 7.01 -14.74 4.09
CA THR A 46 6.94 -13.78 5.21
C THR A 46 8.06 -12.74 5.20
N ASP A 47 9.01 -12.91 4.30
CA ASP A 47 10.19 -12.08 4.08
C ASP A 47 10.48 -11.98 2.59
N CYS A 48 11.36 -11.05 2.20
CA CYS A 48 11.81 -10.91 0.82
C CYS A 48 12.93 -11.93 0.55
N PRO A 49 12.68 -13.00 -0.23
CA PRO A 49 13.64 -14.07 -0.39
C PRO A 49 14.81 -13.68 -1.31
N GLY A 50 15.96 -14.31 -1.11
CA GLY A 50 17.04 -14.39 -2.09
C GLY A 50 17.66 -13.05 -2.50
N GLU A 51 17.58 -12.72 -3.79
CA GLU A 51 18.20 -11.52 -4.40
C GLU A 51 17.44 -10.22 -4.18
N HIS A 52 16.38 -10.21 -3.37
CA HIS A 52 15.53 -9.03 -3.11
C HIS A 52 15.65 -8.51 -1.67
N LEU A 53 16.73 -8.87 -0.97
CA LEU A 53 17.00 -8.46 0.42
C LEU A 53 17.09 -6.94 0.57
N GLU A 54 17.40 -6.20 -0.49
CA GLU A 54 17.38 -4.74 -0.50
C GLU A 54 16.00 -4.15 -0.20
N LEU A 55 14.91 -4.90 -0.42
CA LEU A 55 13.55 -4.48 -0.06
C LEU A 55 13.17 -4.81 1.37
N GLN A 56 13.92 -5.69 2.06
CA GLN A 56 13.58 -6.17 3.41
C GLN A 56 13.53 -5.04 4.44
N GLY A 57 14.44 -4.06 4.33
CA GLY A 57 14.45 -2.91 5.22
C GLY A 57 13.17 -2.08 5.12
N ALA A 58 12.73 -1.77 3.90
CA ALA A 58 11.49 -1.05 3.66
C ALA A 58 10.26 -1.85 4.08
N LEU A 59 10.25 -3.17 3.82
CA LEU A 59 9.20 -4.07 4.32
C LEU A 59 9.11 -4.00 5.86
N ASN A 60 10.22 -4.14 6.57
CA ASN A 60 10.23 -4.08 8.04
C ASN A 60 9.68 -2.74 8.56
N THR A 61 10.10 -1.62 7.97
CA THR A 61 9.54 -0.31 8.32
C THR A 61 8.04 -0.24 8.01
N HIS A 62 7.59 -0.82 6.90
CA HIS A 62 6.18 -0.85 6.49
C HIS A 62 5.30 -1.68 7.42
N LEU A 63 5.77 -2.84 7.89
CA LEU A 63 5.03 -3.69 8.82
C LEU A 63 4.87 -3.04 10.21
N ALA A 64 5.77 -2.11 10.58
CA ALA A 64 5.80 -1.46 11.89
C ALA A 64 5.06 -0.10 11.95
N GLN A 65 4.25 0.24 10.94
CA GLN A 65 3.57 1.54 10.83
C GLN A 65 2.06 1.38 10.53
N ASP A 66 1.39 2.46 10.13
CA ASP A 66 -0.07 2.61 10.14
C ASP A 66 -0.72 2.98 8.80
N LEU A 67 0.00 2.89 7.68
CA LEU A 67 -0.47 3.18 6.32
C LEU A 67 -0.46 1.92 5.46
N SER A 68 -1.48 1.72 4.65
CA SER A 68 -1.52 0.64 3.66
C SER A 68 -0.59 0.92 2.46
N ILE A 69 -0.37 2.20 2.14
CA ILE A 69 0.47 2.64 1.02
C ILE A 69 1.49 3.65 1.54
N ALA A 70 2.78 3.35 1.38
CA ALA A 70 3.84 4.25 1.83
C ALA A 70 5.11 4.13 0.98
N TYR A 71 5.84 5.24 0.92
CA TYR A 71 7.11 5.39 0.23
C TYR A 71 8.27 5.49 1.21
N TYR A 72 9.42 4.93 0.82
CA TYR A 72 10.62 4.80 1.65
C TYR A 72 11.88 5.18 0.90
N ASN A 73 12.84 5.74 1.62
CA ASN A 73 14.16 6.05 1.09
C ASN A 73 14.95 4.75 0.83
N GLY A 74 15.52 4.62 -0.36
CA GLY A 74 16.28 3.43 -0.77
C GLY A 74 17.59 3.20 -0.02
N VAL A 75 18.10 4.20 0.71
CA VAL A 75 19.36 4.13 1.46
C VAL A 75 19.12 3.68 2.90
N ASP A 76 18.23 4.36 3.64
CA ASP A 76 18.04 4.14 5.08
C ASP A 76 16.68 3.53 5.44
N ASN A 77 15.80 3.28 4.46
CA ASN A 77 14.45 2.75 4.65
C ASN A 77 13.52 3.61 5.51
N SER A 78 13.87 4.89 5.72
CA SER A 78 13.01 5.85 6.40
C SER A 78 11.75 6.12 5.57
N ARG A 79 10.61 6.31 6.26
CA ARG A 79 9.34 6.66 5.61
C ARG A 79 9.40 8.07 5.06
N LEU A 80 9.18 8.21 3.76
CA LEU A 80 9.15 9.48 3.04
C LEU A 80 7.74 10.09 3.01
N GLY A 81 6.71 9.25 2.95
CA GLY A 81 5.32 9.69 2.92
C GLY A 81 4.34 8.57 2.60
N GLY A 82 3.06 8.92 2.56
CA GLY A 82 1.97 8.02 2.17
C GLY A 82 1.63 8.14 0.68
N VAL A 83 0.36 7.91 0.35
CA VAL A 83 -0.16 7.89 -1.02
C VAL A 83 -0.03 9.21 -1.79
N ASP A 84 0.19 10.32 -1.06
CA ASP A 84 0.40 11.67 -1.58
C ASP A 84 1.88 12.08 -1.66
N TYR A 85 2.80 11.12 -1.59
CA TYR A 85 4.23 11.42 -1.68
C TYR A 85 4.63 11.81 -3.12
N PRO A 86 5.30 12.97 -3.31
CA PRO A 86 5.84 13.36 -4.62
C PRO A 86 7.07 12.53 -4.95
N VAL A 87 6.92 11.50 -5.78
CA VAL A 87 8.04 10.62 -6.13
C VAL A 87 9.05 11.42 -6.95
N ASN A 88 10.25 11.61 -6.40
CA ASN A 88 11.40 12.14 -7.13
C ASN A 88 12.45 11.03 -7.30
N THR A 89 12.37 10.32 -8.43
CA THR A 89 13.33 9.24 -8.75
C THR A 89 14.69 9.76 -9.19
N THR A 90 14.83 11.05 -9.52
CA THR A 90 16.13 11.66 -9.86
C THR A 90 17.06 11.83 -8.65
N THR A 91 16.53 11.83 -7.43
CA THR A 91 17.32 12.02 -6.19
C THR A 91 17.79 10.72 -5.54
N GLY A 92 17.43 9.56 -6.10
CA GLY A 92 17.83 8.26 -5.58
C GLY A 92 16.73 7.21 -5.71
N ILE A 93 16.99 6.03 -5.16
CA ILE A 93 16.02 4.94 -5.13
C ILE A 93 14.91 5.29 -4.14
N VAL A 94 13.67 5.26 -4.61
CA VAL A 94 12.47 5.31 -3.77
C VAL A 94 11.83 3.94 -3.81
N ARG A 95 11.50 3.39 -2.64
CA ARG A 95 10.75 2.15 -2.48
C ARG A 95 9.30 2.45 -2.18
N LEU A 96 8.40 1.63 -2.69
CA LEU A 96 6.97 1.68 -2.43
C LEU A 96 6.56 0.35 -1.83
N CYS A 97 5.83 0.37 -0.71
CA CYS A 97 5.15 -0.80 -0.17
C CYS A 97 3.64 -0.56 -0.12
N LEU A 98 2.89 -1.57 -0.51
CA LEU A 98 1.44 -1.56 -0.71
C LEU A 98 0.83 -2.77 -0.04
N SER A 99 -0.11 -2.56 0.87
CA SER A 99 -0.74 -3.63 1.64
C SER A 99 -2.25 -3.66 1.48
N ASN A 100 -2.83 -4.84 1.33
CA ASN A 100 -4.26 -5.07 1.51
C ASN A 100 -4.56 -6.56 1.75
N ARG A 101 -5.79 -6.87 2.15
CA ARG A 101 -6.30 -8.23 2.21
C ARG A 101 -6.72 -8.70 0.81
N ALA A 102 -6.26 -9.89 0.43
CA ALA A 102 -6.78 -10.59 -0.73
C ALA A 102 -8.21 -11.08 -0.49
N GLY A 103 -8.86 -11.55 -1.56
CA GLY A 103 -10.21 -12.15 -1.48
C GLY A 103 -10.30 -13.39 -0.59
N ASP A 104 -9.16 -14.03 -0.28
CA ASP A 104 -9.05 -15.13 0.68
C ASP A 104 -8.86 -14.67 2.15
N GLY A 105 -8.80 -13.36 2.38
CA GLY A 105 -8.63 -12.73 3.69
C GLY A 105 -7.18 -12.57 4.15
N LEU A 106 -6.21 -13.14 3.42
CA LEU A 106 -4.79 -13.01 3.77
C LEU A 106 -4.33 -11.58 3.54
N LEU A 107 -3.71 -11.00 4.57
CA LEU A 107 -3.05 -9.70 4.46
C LEU A 107 -1.75 -9.87 3.70
N GLN A 108 -1.56 -9.08 2.65
CA GLN A 108 -0.39 -9.15 1.79
C GLN A 108 0.23 -7.77 1.62
N THR A 109 1.55 -7.73 1.45
CA THR A 109 2.33 -6.54 1.11
C THR A 109 3.15 -6.79 -0.14
N LEU A 110 3.04 -5.91 -1.13
CA LEU A 110 3.95 -5.80 -2.25
C LEU A 110 4.91 -4.63 -2.03
N CYS A 111 6.22 -4.88 -1.96
CA CYS A 111 7.25 -3.85 -1.96
C CYS A 111 8.01 -3.85 -3.30
N MET A 112 8.38 -2.67 -3.81
CA MET A 112 9.14 -2.53 -5.05
C MET A 112 9.96 -1.23 -5.07
N ASN A 113 10.97 -1.15 -5.95
CA ASN A 113 11.55 0.15 -6.32
C ASN A 113 10.62 0.86 -7.31
N VAL A 114 10.29 2.11 -7.05
CA VAL A 114 9.34 2.89 -7.87
C VAL A 114 9.94 3.21 -9.23
N ALA A 115 9.20 2.91 -10.30
CA ALA A 115 9.61 3.22 -11.67
C ALA A 115 9.25 4.67 -12.11
N GLY A 116 8.31 5.31 -11.41
CA GLY A 116 7.87 6.68 -11.65
C GLY A 116 6.56 7.01 -10.94
N ASP A 117 6.04 8.21 -11.18
CA ASP A 117 4.73 8.62 -10.67
C ASP A 117 3.62 7.71 -11.20
N ASN A 118 2.62 7.44 -10.34
CA ASN A 118 1.42 6.66 -10.70
C ASN A 118 1.75 5.27 -11.32
N SER A 119 2.86 4.66 -10.87
CA SER A 119 3.36 3.37 -11.38
C SER A 119 3.44 2.33 -10.26
N VAL A 120 3.08 1.10 -10.62
CA VAL A 120 3.19 -0.11 -9.78
C VAL A 120 3.93 -1.24 -10.52
N ASP A 121 4.68 -0.88 -11.57
CA ASP A 121 5.50 -1.78 -12.39
C ASP A 121 6.99 -1.72 -12.00
N GLY A 122 7.26 -1.42 -10.73
CA GLY A 122 8.59 -1.32 -10.17
C GLY A 122 9.38 -2.63 -10.18
N PHE A 123 10.71 -2.53 -10.26
CA PHE A 123 11.63 -3.66 -10.14
C PHE A 123 12.91 -3.25 -9.38
N PRO A 124 13.47 -4.09 -8.51
CA PRO A 124 12.95 -5.40 -8.07
C PRO A 124 11.65 -5.27 -7.26
N PHE A 125 10.98 -6.39 -7.05
CA PHE A 125 9.74 -6.46 -6.27
C PHE A 125 9.72 -7.69 -5.36
N CYS A 126 8.99 -7.60 -4.26
CA CYS A 126 8.84 -8.61 -3.23
C CYS A 126 7.38 -8.64 -2.77
N LEU A 127 6.74 -9.80 -2.83
CA LEU A 127 5.37 -10.02 -2.35
C LEU A 127 5.40 -10.95 -1.14
N VAL A 128 4.82 -10.50 -0.03
CA VAL A 128 4.71 -11.27 1.22
C VAL A 128 3.28 -11.31 1.72
N THR A 129 2.96 -12.31 2.53
CA THR A 129 1.67 -12.50 3.23
C THR A 129 1.73 -11.96 4.65
N LEU A 130 2.16 -10.70 4.78
CA LEU A 130 2.11 -9.89 5.99
C LEU A 130 1.67 -8.47 5.58
N GLY A 131 1.40 -7.63 6.56
CA GLY A 131 1.16 -6.21 6.36
C GLY A 131 1.07 -5.47 7.70
N PRO A 132 0.99 -4.13 7.69
CA PRO A 132 0.68 -3.36 8.87
C PRO A 132 -0.58 -3.92 9.56
N PRO A 133 -0.55 -4.23 10.87
CA PRO A 133 -1.67 -4.90 11.54
C PRO A 133 -2.92 -4.01 11.61
N VAL A 134 -2.72 -2.69 11.67
CA VAL A 134 -3.78 -1.67 11.68
C VAL A 134 -3.38 -0.56 10.73
N THR A 135 -4.31 -0.12 9.88
CA THR A 135 -4.11 1.04 9.01
C THR A 135 -5.13 2.13 9.28
N THR A 136 -4.71 3.38 9.19
CA THR A 136 -5.53 4.57 9.48
C THR A 136 -6.16 5.18 8.21
N ASP A 137 -5.80 4.69 7.03
CA ASP A 137 -6.24 5.22 5.74
C ASP A 137 -7.57 4.62 5.24
N GLY A 138 -8.07 3.55 5.87
CA GLY A 138 -9.34 2.93 5.54
C GLY A 138 -9.29 1.95 4.38
N CYS A 139 -8.11 1.42 4.02
CA CYS A 139 -7.98 0.44 2.95
C CYS A 139 -8.28 -1.00 3.37
N TYR A 140 -8.01 -1.35 4.62
CA TYR A 140 -8.49 -2.58 5.24
C TYR A 140 -8.71 -2.39 6.73
N VAL A 141 -9.64 -3.17 7.28
CA VAL A 141 -9.89 -3.23 8.71
C VAL A 141 -9.20 -4.46 9.30
N ASP A 142 -8.85 -4.37 10.58
CA ASP A 142 -8.43 -5.55 11.33
C ASP A 142 -9.62 -6.52 11.49
N LEU A 143 -9.41 -7.78 11.14
CA LEU A 143 -10.41 -8.84 11.33
C LEU A 143 -10.69 -9.06 12.83
N ALA A 144 -9.73 -8.74 13.70
CA ALA A 144 -9.95 -8.79 15.15
C ALA A 144 -10.97 -7.73 15.62
N VAL A 145 -11.03 -6.57 14.96
CA VAL A 145 -11.98 -5.48 15.28
C VAL A 145 -13.38 -5.75 14.71
N THR A 146 -13.48 -6.54 13.65
CA THR A 146 -14.78 -6.84 13.01
C THR A 146 -15.61 -7.84 13.83
N SER A 147 -14.95 -8.65 14.66
CA SER A 147 -15.60 -9.70 15.46
C SER A 147 -16.31 -9.17 16.72
N SER A 148 -16.02 -7.94 17.15
CA SER A 148 -16.57 -7.34 18.38
C SER A 148 -17.86 -6.53 18.17
N THR A 149 -18.29 -6.30 16.92
CA THR A 149 -19.51 -5.51 16.63
C THR A 149 -20.75 -6.38 16.36
N ALA A 150 -20.61 -7.71 16.26
CA ALA A 150 -21.74 -8.62 16.05
C ALA A 150 -22.28 -9.21 17.37
N SER A 151 -22.66 -8.38 18.34
CA SER A 151 -23.46 -8.79 19.50
C SER A 151 -24.11 -7.60 20.19
N SER A 152 -25.27 -7.18 19.68
CA SER A 152 -26.38 -6.63 20.49
C SER A 152 -27.59 -6.40 19.60
N SER A 153 -28.42 -7.42 19.46
CA SER A 153 -29.85 -7.23 19.22
C SER A 153 -30.59 -8.29 20.02
N THR A 154 -30.69 -8.07 21.34
CA THR A 154 -31.63 -8.81 22.19
C THR A 154 -33.03 -8.26 21.90
N THR A 155 -33.80 -9.04 21.16
CA THR A 155 -35.22 -8.82 20.90
C THR A 155 -36.00 -8.80 22.22
N THR A 156 -36.71 -7.70 22.49
CA THR A 156 -37.73 -7.64 23.53
C THR A 156 -39.08 -8.04 22.92
N THR A 157 -39.77 -9.00 23.53
CA THR A 157 -41.20 -9.27 23.33
C THR A 157 -41.84 -9.38 24.70
#